data_AF-A0A2T8JD62-F1
#
_entry.id   AF-A0A2T8JD62-F1
#
_cell.length_a   1.000
_cell.length_b   1.000
_cell.length_c   1.000
_cell.angle_alpha   90.00
_cell.angle_beta   90.00
_cell.angle_gamma   90.00
#
_symmetry.space_group_name_H-M   'P 1'
#
loop_
_entity.id
_entity.type
_entity.pdbx_description
1 polymer ?
#
loop_
_entity_poly.entity_id
_entity_poly.type
_entity_poly.pdbx_seq_one_letter_code
_entity_poly.pdbx_strand_id
1 'polypeptide(L)'
;MKFPIILQVDKKRPREGSVISFSEVMFLFPFFWASSHSSLAPTVEISGIWPPKGIGVLDPWEIPLLNTPILPSSGAVVTWAHHAILAGKEKQAV
;
A
#
# COMPACT_ATOMS: atom_id res chain seq x y z
N MET A 1 14.69 27.97 36.92
CA MET A 1 14.96 26.58 36.49
C MET A 1 14.42 26.41 35.07
N LYS A 2 15.30 26.31 34.07
CA LYS A 2 14.96 26.47 32.65
C LYS A 2 15.41 25.24 31.87
N PHE A 3 14.54 24.25 31.82
CA PHE A 3 14.51 23.18 30.82
C PHE A 3 13.03 22.99 30.48
N PRO A 4 12.62 23.16 29.21
CA PRO A 4 12.94 22.16 28.19
C PRO A 4 13.07 22.76 26.77
N ILE A 5 14.28 23.02 26.31
CA ILE A 5 14.56 23.27 24.88
C ILE A 5 15.02 21.98 24.19
N ILE A 6 15.57 21.03 24.96
CA ILE A 6 16.24 19.82 24.44
C ILE A 6 15.23 18.80 23.86
N LEU A 7 13.98 18.75 24.36
CA LEU A 7 12.95 17.84 23.83
C LEU A 7 12.29 18.31 22.52
N GLN A 8 12.49 19.56 22.09
CA GLN A 8 11.95 20.06 20.82
C GLN A 8 12.94 19.90 19.65
N VAL A 9 14.20 19.54 19.93
CA VAL A 9 15.26 19.45 18.90
C VAL A 9 15.18 18.14 18.08
N ASP A 10 14.58 17.06 18.61
CA ASP A 10 14.53 15.76 17.89
C ASP A 10 13.41 15.67 16.83
N LYS A 11 12.38 16.55 16.89
CA LYS A 11 11.19 16.43 16.03
C LYS A 11 11.39 16.91 14.58
N LYS A 12 12.55 17.50 14.28
CA LYS A 12 12.90 18.02 12.94
C LYS A 12 13.90 17.15 12.18
N ARG A 13 14.06 15.87 12.53
CA ARG A 13 14.74 14.94 11.61
C ARG A 13 13.93 14.84 10.31
N PRO A 14 14.55 15.07 9.12
CA PRO A 14 13.91 14.79 7.85
C PRO A 14 13.38 13.35 7.87
N ARG A 15 12.12 13.16 7.51
CA ARG A 15 11.52 11.82 7.44
C ARG A 15 12.11 11.10 6.23
N GLU A 16 13.23 10.41 6.42
CA GLU A 16 13.88 9.57 5.40
C GLU A 16 12.90 8.56 4.78
N GLY A 17 11.78 8.26 5.46
CA GLY A 17 10.70 7.44 4.91
C GLY A 17 10.12 7.93 3.58
N SER A 18 10.06 9.24 3.30
CA SER A 18 9.47 9.75 2.06
C SER A 18 10.28 9.40 0.81
N VAL A 19 11.61 9.29 0.92
CA VAL A 19 12.45 8.87 -0.21
C VAL A 19 12.38 7.35 -0.43
N ILE A 20 12.19 6.56 0.64
CA ILE A 20 12.03 5.11 0.56
C ILE A 20 10.73 4.75 -0.18
N SER A 21 9.60 5.41 0.14
CA SER A 21 8.33 5.16 -0.55
C SER A 21 8.40 5.45 -2.06
N PHE A 22 9.13 6.49 -2.47
CA PHE A 22 9.29 6.78 -3.90
C PHE A 22 10.10 5.69 -4.63
N SER A 23 11.20 5.23 -4.02
CA SER A 23 11.99 4.12 -4.59
C SER A 23 11.20 2.82 -4.68
N GLU A 24 10.31 2.54 -3.72
CA GLU A 24 9.46 1.35 -3.71
C GLU A 24 8.39 1.40 -4.80
N VAL A 25 7.77 2.56 -5.03
CA VAL A 25 6.82 2.75 -6.16
C VAL A 25 7.52 2.58 -7.51
N MET A 26 8.74 3.12 -7.67
CA MET A 26 9.54 2.94 -8.89
C MET A 26 10.00 1.50 -9.08
N PHE A 27 10.22 0.75 -8.00
CA PHE A 27 10.49 -0.68 -8.06
C PHE A 27 9.26 -1.49 -8.51
N LEU A 28 8.04 -1.10 -8.11
CA LEU A 28 6.81 -1.78 -8.52
C LEU A 28 6.36 -1.43 -9.96
N PHE A 29 6.73 -0.23 -10.46
CA PHE A 29 6.28 0.28 -11.77
C PHE A 29 6.58 -0.66 -12.97
N PRO A 30 7.80 -1.23 -13.12
CA PRO A 30 8.10 -2.16 -14.20
C PRO A 30 7.22 -3.42 -14.22
N PHE A 31 6.77 -3.91 -13.06
CA PHE A 31 5.89 -5.08 -12.99
C PHE A 31 4.50 -4.77 -13.58
N PHE A 32 3.93 -3.61 -13.24
CA PHE A 32 2.68 -3.13 -13.85
C PHE A 32 2.84 -2.88 -15.35
N TRP A 33 3.97 -2.29 -15.75
CA TRP A 33 4.27 -2.04 -17.16
C TRP A 33 4.39 -3.34 -17.96
N ALA A 34 5.17 -4.31 -17.49
CA ALA A 34 5.37 -5.59 -18.16
C ALA A 34 4.07 -6.40 -18.28
N SER A 35 3.24 -6.40 -17.22
CA SER A 35 1.92 -7.04 -17.24
C SER A 35 1.02 -6.38 -18.29
N SER A 36 0.94 -5.06 -18.31
CA SER A 36 0.08 -4.31 -19.26
C SER A 36 0.54 -4.48 -20.69
N HIS A 37 1.86 -4.44 -20.93
CA HIS A 37 2.44 -4.68 -22.26
C HIS A 37 2.10 -6.08 -22.78
N SER A 38 2.20 -7.10 -21.93
CA SER A 38 1.92 -8.49 -22.29
C SER A 38 0.42 -8.76 -22.51
N SER A 39 -0.47 -8.11 -21.75
CA SER A 39 -1.92 -8.29 -21.89
C SER A 39 -2.54 -7.50 -23.04
N LEU A 40 -1.98 -6.33 -23.39
CA LEU A 40 -2.49 -5.47 -24.47
C LEU A 40 -2.12 -5.97 -25.87
N ALA A 41 -0.94 -6.58 -26.00
CA ALA A 41 -0.45 -7.15 -27.26
C ALA A 41 0.11 -8.57 -27.02
N PRO A 42 -0.77 -9.56 -26.75
CA PRO A 42 -0.35 -10.93 -26.50
C PRO A 42 0.34 -11.53 -27.73
N THR A 43 1.41 -12.28 -27.50
CA THR A 43 2.19 -12.91 -28.56
C THR A 43 1.40 -14.01 -29.28
N VAL A 44 1.74 -14.25 -30.54
CA VAL A 44 1.10 -15.28 -31.38
C VAL A 44 1.28 -16.68 -30.79
N GLU A 45 2.41 -16.93 -30.12
CA GLU A 45 2.72 -18.16 -29.37
C GLU A 45 1.66 -18.50 -28.31
N ILE A 46 0.95 -17.49 -27.79
CA ILE A 46 -0.11 -17.63 -26.77
C ILE A 46 -1.52 -17.57 -27.36
N SER A 47 -1.65 -17.76 -28.68
CA SER A 47 -2.89 -17.64 -29.46
C SER A 47 -3.47 -16.23 -29.56
N GLY A 48 -2.70 -15.19 -29.20
CA GLY A 48 -3.12 -13.80 -29.30
C GLY A 48 -4.28 -13.42 -28.37
N ILE A 49 -4.49 -14.18 -27.29
CA ILE A 49 -5.58 -13.96 -26.33
C ILE A 49 -4.99 -13.86 -24.92
N TRP A 50 -5.49 -12.89 -24.15
CA TRP A 50 -5.21 -12.77 -22.72
C TRP A 50 -6.52 -12.89 -21.94
N PRO A 51 -6.60 -13.71 -20.88
CA PRO A 51 -5.57 -14.63 -20.38
C PRO A 51 -5.30 -15.79 -21.37
N PRO A 52 -4.07 -16.34 -21.39
CA PRO A 52 -3.73 -17.49 -22.21
C PRO A 52 -4.65 -18.69 -21.95
N LYS A 53 -4.92 -19.46 -22.99
CA LYS A 53 -5.72 -20.69 -22.88
C LYS A 53 -5.07 -21.69 -21.92
N GLY A 54 -5.87 -22.32 -21.07
CA GLY A 54 -5.41 -23.31 -20.09
C GLY A 54 -5.01 -22.71 -18.73
N ILE A 55 -5.04 -21.38 -18.56
CA ILE A 55 -4.83 -20.73 -17.26
C ILE A 55 -6.20 -20.51 -16.59
N GLY A 56 -6.39 -21.11 -15.41
CA GLY A 56 -7.52 -20.79 -14.54
C GLY A 56 -7.28 -19.44 -13.85
N VAL A 57 -8.13 -18.47 -14.12
CA VAL A 57 -8.08 -17.14 -13.48
C VAL A 57 -8.96 -17.15 -12.24
N LEU A 58 -8.48 -16.51 -11.17
CA LEU A 58 -9.28 -16.29 -9.95
C LEU A 58 -10.49 -15.42 -10.27
N ASP A 59 -11.65 -15.75 -9.72
CA ASP A 59 -12.83 -14.91 -9.84
C ASP A 59 -12.57 -13.58 -9.09
N PRO A 60 -12.65 -12.42 -9.77
CA PRO A 60 -12.51 -11.12 -9.12
C PRO A 60 -13.51 -10.89 -7.97
N TRP A 61 -14.66 -11.57 -7.96
CA TRP A 61 -15.73 -11.39 -6.99
C TRP A 61 -15.59 -12.21 -5.70
N GLU A 62 -14.60 -13.09 -5.62
CA GLU A 62 -14.36 -13.93 -4.45
C GLU A 62 -13.29 -13.32 -3.53
N ILE A 63 -12.14 -13.98 -3.43
CA ILE A 63 -11.03 -13.63 -2.55
C ILE A 63 -10.45 -12.23 -2.86
N PRO A 64 -10.23 -11.85 -4.14
CA PRO A 64 -9.72 -10.52 -4.47
C PRO A 64 -10.66 -9.39 -4.04
N LEU A 65 -11.98 -9.58 -4.19
CA LEU A 65 -12.98 -8.61 -3.76
C LEU A 65 -12.91 -8.41 -2.26
N LEU A 66 -12.84 -9.50 -1.48
CA LEU A 66 -12.79 -9.43 -0.02
C LEU A 66 -11.56 -8.67 0.50
N ASN A 67 -10.42 -8.80 -0.16
CA ASN A 67 -9.18 -8.11 0.23
C ASN A 67 -9.24 -6.60 -0.03
N THR A 68 -10.07 -6.16 -0.99
CA THR A 68 -10.16 -4.75 -1.41
C THR A 68 -10.69 -3.80 -0.32
N PRO A 69 -11.77 -4.08 0.44
CA PRO A 69 -12.21 -3.24 1.54
C PRO A 69 -11.36 -3.44 2.82
N ILE A 70 -10.77 -4.62 3.04
CA ILE A 70 -9.96 -4.90 4.25
C ILE A 70 -8.76 -3.95 4.34
N LEU A 71 -8.07 -3.73 3.22
CA LEU A 71 -6.89 -2.86 3.16
C LEU A 71 -7.20 -1.38 3.55
N PRO A 72 -8.13 -0.66 2.91
CA PRO A 72 -8.49 0.70 3.32
C PRO A 72 -9.15 0.74 4.70
N SER A 73 -9.93 -0.27 5.09
CA SER A 73 -10.48 -0.35 6.45
C SER A 73 -9.38 -0.47 7.51
N SER A 74 -8.31 -1.23 7.27
CA SER A 74 -7.17 -1.27 8.21
C SER A 74 -6.48 0.09 8.33
N GLY A 75 -6.34 0.85 7.24
CA GLY A 75 -5.81 2.22 7.27
C GLY A 75 -6.70 3.19 8.06
N ALA A 76 -8.02 3.04 7.93
CA ALA A 76 -8.99 3.81 8.70
C ALA A 76 -8.91 3.51 10.21
N VAL A 77 -8.76 2.23 10.59
CA VAL A 77 -8.58 1.81 11.98
C VAL A 77 -7.28 2.36 12.55
N VAL A 78 -6.17 2.33 11.81
CA VAL A 78 -4.89 2.92 12.25
C VAL A 78 -5.02 4.43 12.44
N THR A 79 -5.73 5.12 11.55
CA THR A 79 -6.00 6.56 11.67
C THR A 79 -6.84 6.86 12.91
N TRP A 80 -7.86 6.03 13.18
CA TRP A 80 -8.64 6.14 14.41
C TRP A 80 -7.76 5.93 15.63
N ALA A 81 -6.99 4.85 15.69
CA ALA A 81 -6.09 4.56 16.80
C ALA A 81 -5.12 5.72 17.04
N HIS A 82 -4.58 6.32 15.98
CA HIS A 82 -3.75 7.51 16.06
C HIS A 82 -4.48 8.69 16.74
N HIS A 83 -5.72 8.96 16.33
CA HIS A 83 -6.55 10.00 16.97
C HIS A 83 -6.96 9.66 18.40
N ALA A 84 -7.20 8.39 18.73
CA ALA A 84 -7.54 7.94 20.07
C ALA A 84 -6.36 8.10 21.04
N ILE A 85 -5.13 7.79 20.59
CA ILE A 85 -3.89 8.03 21.35
C ILE A 85 -3.71 9.53 21.63
N LEU A 86 -3.87 10.38 20.61
CA LEU A 86 -3.76 11.83 20.77
C LEU A 86 -4.81 12.41 21.72
N ALA A 87 -6.00 11.79 21.79
CA ALA A 87 -7.08 12.18 22.68
C ALA A 87 -7.01 11.54 24.09
N GLY A 88 -5.99 10.73 24.39
CA GLY A 88 -5.82 10.05 25.69
C GLY A 88 -6.85 8.94 25.95
N LYS A 89 -7.48 8.38 24.91
CA LYS A 89 -8.50 7.33 25.02
C LYS A 89 -7.91 5.94 24.76
N GLU A 90 -7.15 5.42 25.74
CA GLU A 90 -6.39 4.16 25.62
C GLU A 90 -7.24 2.96 25.20
N LYS A 91 -8.48 2.85 25.70
CA LYS A 91 -9.40 1.74 25.37
C LYS A 91 -9.90 1.75 23.92
N GLN A 92 -9.78 2.86 23.21
CA GLN A 92 -10.19 2.98 21.80
C GLN A 92 -8.99 2.94 20.84
N ALA A 93 -7.77 2.89 21.38
CA ALA A 93 -6.53 2.84 20.63
C ALA A 93 -6.03 1.40 20.39
N VAL A 94 -6.55 0.44 21.16
CA VAL A 94 -6.16 -0.99 21.17
C VAL A 94 -7.32 -1.84 20.68
#